data_AF-A0A317DW42-F1
#
_entry.id   AF-A0A317DW42-F1
#
_cell.length_a   1.000
_cell.length_b   1.000
_cell.length_c   1.000
_cell.angle_alpha   90.00
_cell.angle_beta   90.00
_cell.angle_gamma   90.00
#
_symmetry.space_group_name_H-M   'P 1'
#
loop_
_entity.id
_entity.type
_entity.pdbx_description
1 polymer ?
#
loop_
_entity_poly.entity_id
_entity_poly.type
_entity_poly.pdbx_seq_one_letter_code
_entity_poly.pdbx_strand_id
1 'polypeptide(L)'
;MIMPGSMPHQIVSPRAFFDIDVGRREGDILGHFHGRAIYEQIRDRAGVRFAFFGLAPVLPDGRVDTAAIGPDQGLVDGTLLYVRQGRSRTA
;
A
#
# COMPACT_ATOMS: atom_id res chain seq x y z
N MET A 1 27.41 -11.25 -37.11
CA MET A 1 27.63 -11.68 -35.72
C MET A 1 26.59 -10.96 -34.87
N ILE A 2 25.51 -11.66 -34.48
CA ILE A 2 24.34 -11.07 -33.82
C ILE A 2 24.42 -11.49 -32.35
N MET A 3 24.55 -10.52 -31.43
CA MET A 3 24.57 -10.77 -29.99
C MET A 3 23.13 -11.02 -29.52
N PRO A 4 22.83 -12.15 -28.86
CA PRO A 4 21.47 -12.45 -28.43
C PRO A 4 21.12 -11.67 -27.16
N GLY A 5 20.08 -10.84 -27.28
CA GLY A 5 19.09 -10.62 -26.22
C GLY A 5 19.57 -9.95 -24.93
N SER A 6 19.75 -8.63 -24.97
CA SER A 6 19.45 -7.80 -23.80
C SER A 6 17.93 -7.86 -23.56
N MET A 7 17.47 -8.91 -22.87
CA MET A 7 16.14 -8.88 -22.27
C MET A 7 16.10 -7.67 -21.33
N PRO A 8 15.13 -6.75 -21.46
CA PRO A 8 14.92 -5.79 -20.40
C PRO A 8 14.51 -6.61 -19.18
N HIS A 9 15.43 -6.79 -18.22
CA HIS A 9 15.05 -7.11 -16.86
C HIS A 9 14.20 -5.93 -16.42
N GLN A 10 12.89 -6.03 -16.61
CA GLN A 10 11.95 -5.15 -15.97
C GLN A 10 12.15 -5.41 -14.49
N ILE A 11 12.91 -4.54 -13.83
CA ILE A 11 12.93 -4.45 -12.39
C ILE A 11 11.53 -3.96 -12.04
N VAL A 12 10.57 -4.89 -12.02
CA VAL A 12 9.27 -4.64 -11.45
C VAL A 12 9.59 -4.45 -9.98
N SER A 13 9.71 -3.19 -9.57
CA SER A 13 9.98 -2.87 -8.18
C SER A 13 8.90 -3.61 -7.37
N PRO A 14 9.25 -4.49 -6.41
CA PRO A 14 8.27 -5.28 -5.66
C PRO A 14 7.20 -4.42 -4.97
N ARG A 15 7.48 -3.12 -4.83
CA ARG A 15 6.56 -2.07 -4.37
C ARG A 15 5.27 -1.94 -5.19
N ALA A 16 5.23 -2.39 -6.44
CA ALA A 16 4.06 -2.20 -7.30
C ALA A 16 2.83 -3.03 -6.88
N PHE A 17 2.98 -4.07 -6.06
CA PHE A 17 1.86 -4.93 -5.67
C PHE A 17 1.11 -4.45 -4.43
N PHE A 18 1.74 -3.62 -3.61
CA PHE A 18 1.15 -3.19 -2.33
C PHE A 18 0.67 -1.75 -2.37
N ASP A 19 1.08 -0.93 -3.33
CA ASP A 19 0.69 0.48 -3.37
C ASP A 19 -0.79 0.63 -3.76
N ILE A 20 -1.54 1.34 -2.92
CA ILE A 20 -2.94 1.66 -3.15
C ILE A 20 -3.01 2.98 -3.93
N ASP A 21 -3.52 2.91 -5.16
CA ASP A 21 -3.87 4.12 -5.94
C ASP A 21 -5.10 4.79 -5.33
N VAL A 22 -4.85 5.70 -4.38
CA VAL A 22 -5.88 6.40 -3.60
C VAL A 22 -6.70 7.30 -4.52
N GLY A 23 -7.98 6.98 -4.68
CA GLY A 23 -8.95 7.81 -5.39
C GLY A 23 -9.67 8.80 -4.48
N ARG A 24 -9.95 8.43 -3.22
CA ARG A 24 -10.65 9.28 -2.25
C ARG A 24 -10.16 9.04 -0.83
N ARG A 25 -10.11 10.10 -0.02
CA ARG A 25 -9.84 10.07 1.42
C ARG A 25 -11.15 10.31 2.19
N GLU A 26 -11.42 9.53 3.23
CA GLU A 26 -12.69 9.50 3.95
C GLU A 26 -12.48 9.50 5.48
N GLY A 27 -13.43 10.07 6.21
CA GLY A 27 -13.38 10.14 7.68
C GLY A 27 -12.44 11.24 8.20
N ASP A 28 -12.13 11.14 9.49
CA ASP A 28 -11.30 12.12 10.18
C ASP A 28 -9.81 11.93 9.88
N ILE A 29 -9.04 12.99 10.10
CA ILE A 29 -7.57 12.92 10.12
C ILE A 29 -7.17 12.42 11.51
N LEU A 30 -6.61 11.21 11.58
CA LEU A 30 -6.15 10.60 12.83
C LEU A 30 -4.82 11.20 13.32
N GLY A 31 -4.06 11.82 12.42
CA GLY A 31 -2.78 12.44 12.73
C GLY A 31 -1.97 12.76 11.49
N HIS A 32 -0.70 13.10 11.70
CA HIS A 32 0.24 13.35 10.61
C HIS A 32 1.51 12.53 10.79
N PHE A 33 2.01 11.95 9.70
CA PHE A 33 3.27 11.19 9.67
C PHE A 33 4.12 11.70 8.51
N HIS A 34 5.36 12.12 8.81
CA HIS A 34 6.23 12.84 7.86
C HIS A 34 5.52 13.99 7.11
N GLY A 35 4.71 14.76 7.83
CA GLY A 35 3.95 15.89 7.26
C GLY A 35 2.73 15.49 6.42
N ARG A 36 2.40 14.20 6.33
CA ARG A 36 1.25 13.69 5.57
C ARG A 36 0.11 13.33 6.50
N ALA A 37 -1.10 13.79 6.19
CA ALA A 37 -2.29 13.44 6.95
C ALA A 37 -2.63 11.95 6.79
N ILE A 38 -2.82 11.29 7.93
CA ILE A 38 -3.35 9.93 8.05
C ILE A 38 -4.87 10.06 8.15
N TYR A 39 -5.57 9.54 7.15
CA TYR A 39 -7.02 9.52 7.16
C TYR A 39 -7.47 8.19 7.74
N GLU A 40 -8.55 8.21 8.50
CA GLU A 40 -9.15 7.01 9.07
C GLU A 40 -9.44 5.97 7.97
N GLN A 41 -9.94 6.43 6.82
CA GLN A 41 -10.34 5.56 5.71
C GLN A 41 -9.92 6.16 4.37
N ILE A 42 -9.75 5.28 3.39
CA ILE A 42 -9.52 5.64 1.99
C ILE A 42 -10.34 4.76 1.07
N ARG A 43 -10.54 5.21 -0.16
CA ARG A 43 -10.97 4.38 -1.28
C ARG A 43 -9.94 4.44 -2.39
N ASP A 44 -9.65 3.27 -2.96
CA ASP A 44 -8.89 3.22 -4.21
C ASP A 44 -9.73 3.74 -5.39
N ARG A 45 -9.11 3.87 -6.57
CA ARG A 45 -9.83 4.27 -7.80
C ARG A 45 -10.89 3.27 -8.27
N ALA A 46 -10.82 2.01 -7.82
CA ALA A 46 -11.85 1.01 -8.07
C ALA A 46 -13.02 1.10 -7.07
N GLY A 47 -12.95 2.01 -6.10
CA GLY A 47 -13.96 2.23 -5.07
C GLY A 47 -13.90 1.26 -3.88
N VAL A 48 -12.86 0.42 -3.80
CA VAL A 48 -12.62 -0.48 -2.66
C VAL A 48 -12.21 0.35 -1.46
N ARG A 49 -12.83 0.09 -0.31
CA ARG A 49 -12.57 0.82 0.93
C ARG A 49 -11.50 0.12 1.75
N PHE A 50 -10.62 0.93 2.35
CA PHE A 50 -9.61 0.49 3.29
C PHE A 50 -9.65 1.38 4.53
N ALA A 51 -9.29 0.82 5.69
CA ALA A 51 -9.15 1.55 6.95
C ALA A 51 -7.69 1.59 7.37
N PHE A 52 -7.27 2.68 8.00
CA PHE A 52 -5.91 2.81 8.53
C PHE A 52 -5.65 1.73 9.56
N PHE A 53 -4.53 1.02 9.40
CA PHE A 53 -4.12 -0.06 10.30
C PHE A 53 -2.86 0.31 11.07
N GLY A 54 -1.91 1.01 10.44
CA GLY A 54 -0.67 1.41 11.11
C GLY A 54 0.43 1.85 10.14
N LEU A 55 1.67 1.69 10.58
CA LEU A 55 2.85 1.90 9.74
C LEU A 55 3.31 0.57 9.15
N ALA A 56 3.89 0.64 7.96
CA ALA A 56 4.48 -0.52 7.29
C ALA A 56 5.62 -1.09 8.16
N PRO A 57 5.68 -2.42 8.34
CA PRO A 57 6.84 -3.05 8.98
C PRO A 57 8.09 -2.77 8.16
N VAL A 58 9.20 -2.50 8.85
CA VAL A 58 10.49 -2.21 8.23
C VAL A 58 11.53 -3.22 8.68
N LEU A 59 12.39 -3.62 7.76
CA LEU A 59 13.58 -4.41 8.02
C LEU A 59 14.64 -3.55 8.75
N PRO A 60 15.66 -4.18 9.37
CA PRO A 60 16.75 -3.44 10.03
C PRO A 60 17.52 -2.49 9.11
N ASP A 61 17.48 -2.70 7.79
CA ASP A 61 18.09 -1.83 6.78
C ASP A 61 17.21 -0.63 6.37
N GLY A 62 16.03 -0.48 7.01
CA GLY A 62 15.07 0.61 6.76
C GLY A 62 14.17 0.40 5.55
N ARG A 63 14.26 -0.73 4.84
CA ARG A 63 13.34 -1.06 3.74
C ARG A 63 12.06 -1.65 4.30
N VAL A 64 10.94 -1.45 3.59
CA VAL A 64 9.66 -2.08 3.96
C VAL A 64 9.78 -3.59 3.84
N ASP A 65 9.37 -4.30 4.89
CA ASP A 65 9.23 -5.75 4.88
C ASP A 65 7.93 -6.14 4.19
N THR A 66 7.99 -6.33 2.87
CA THR A 66 6.82 -6.71 2.07
C THR A 66 6.32 -8.12 2.37
N ALA A 67 7.13 -8.99 2.98
CA ALA A 67 6.71 -10.35 3.34
C ALA A 67 5.78 -10.36 4.56
N ALA A 68 5.84 -9.32 5.39
CA ALA A 68 4.96 -9.11 6.53
C ALA A 68 3.62 -8.44 6.17
N ILE A 69 3.43 -8.02 4.92
CA ILE A 69 2.18 -7.38 4.46
C ILE A 69 1.19 -8.46 4.04
N GLY A 70 0.04 -8.49 4.71
CA GLY A 70 -1.03 -9.45 4.44
C GLY A 70 -1.74 -9.22 3.09
N PRO A 71 -2.50 -10.21 2.59
CA PRO A 71 -3.15 -10.15 1.27
C PRO A 71 -4.25 -9.08 1.15
N ASP A 72 -4.85 -8.67 2.27
CA ASP A 72 -5.85 -7.60 2.35
C ASP A 72 -5.23 -6.26 2.77
N GLN A 73 -3.92 -6.17 2.88
CA GLN A 73 -3.22 -4.98 3.29
C GLN A 73 -2.55 -4.30 2.10
N GLY A 74 -2.51 -2.97 2.13
CA GLY A 74 -1.83 -2.17 1.14
C GLY A 74 -1.21 -0.93 1.75
N LEU A 75 -0.29 -0.35 1.01
CA LEU A 75 0.51 0.80 1.38
C LEU A 75 -0.02 2.05 0.70
N VAL A 76 -0.02 3.15 1.45
CA VAL A 76 -0.12 4.49 0.89
C VAL A 76 1.19 5.20 1.17
N ASP A 77 1.71 5.89 0.16
CA ASP A 77 2.94 6.66 0.26
C ASP A 77 4.15 5.83 0.74
N GLY A 78 4.13 4.53 0.44
CA GLY A 78 5.18 3.57 0.79
C GLY A 78 5.40 3.31 2.28
N THR A 79 4.58 3.87 3.19
CA THR A 79 4.81 3.78 4.65
C THR A 79 3.55 3.61 5.48
N LEU A 80 2.38 4.06 5.00
CA LEU A 80 1.14 3.94 5.73
C LEU A 80 0.45 2.63 5.33
N LEU A 81 0.13 1.78 6.29
CA LEU A 81 -0.50 0.50 6.07
C LEU A 81 -2.01 0.63 6.29
N TYR A 82 -2.78 0.23 5.29
CA TYR A 82 -4.23 0.19 5.30
C TYR A 82 -4.72 -1.23 5.06
N VAL A 83 -5.83 -1.60 5.69
CA VAL A 83 -6.45 -2.92 5.53
C VAL A 83 -7.79 -2.80 4.82
N ARG A 84 -8.00 -3.66 3.83
CA ARG A 84 -9.23 -3.73 3.04
C ARG A 84 -10.41 -4.03 3.96
N GLN A 85 -11.43 -3.20 3.88
CA GLN A 85 -12.69 -3.44 4.54
C GLN A 85 -13.51 -4.36 3.64
N GLY A 86 -13.70 -5.61 4.07
CA GLY A 86 -14.68 -6.49 3.44
C GLY A 86 -16.08 -5.92 3.57
N ARG A 87 -17.02 -6.32 2.70
CA ARG A 87 -18.44 -6.17 3.06
C ARG A 87 -18.63 -6.99 4.33
N SER A 88 -18.85 -6.35 5.46
CA SER A 88 -19.43 -7.02 6.62
C SER A 88 -20.69 -7.73 6.13
N ARG A 89 -20.65 -9.06 6.00
CA ARG A 89 -21.89 -9.83 6.03
C ARG A 89 -22.37 -9.65 7.46
N THR A 90 -23.28 -8.69 7.66
CA THR A 90 -24.22 -8.74 8.76
C THR A 90 -24.78 -10.15 8.81
N ALA A 91 -24.50 -10.84 9.91
CA ALA A 91 -25.16 -12.08 10.28
C ALA A 91 -26.67 -11.85 10.43
#